data_AF-A0A848DM85-F1
#
_entry.id   AF-A0A848DM85-F1
#
_cell.length_a   1.000
_cell.length_b   1.000
_cell.length_c   1.000
_cell.angle_alpha   90.00
_cell.angle_beta   90.00
_cell.angle_gamma   90.00
#
_symmetry.space_group_name_H-M   'P 1'
#
loop_
_entity.id
_entity.type
_entity.pdbx_description
1 polymer ?
#
loop_
_entity_poly.entity_id
_entity_poly.type
_entity_poly.pdbx_seq_one_letter_code
_entity_poly.pdbx_strand_id
1 'polypeptide(L)' 'MTEPHTPDGPAASTSPGPMAGVLADMPEVWRRLLVEHVPDRLGRCTACRNVSGSGVRWPCTLQQIASQARVLHETRGDG' A
#
# COMPACT_ATOMS: atom_id res chain seq x y z
N MET A 1 14.82 -38.33 13.48
CA MET A 1 15.52 -37.05 13.70
C MET A 1 15.01 -36.09 12.63
N THR A 2 13.83 -35.52 12.85
CA THR A 2 13.18 -34.58 11.92
C THR A 2 13.81 -33.21 12.13
N GLU A 3 14.39 -32.65 11.08
CA GLU A 3 15.01 -31.33 11.06
C GLU A 3 13.93 -30.24 11.15
N PRO A 4 14.12 -29.16 11.93
CA PRO A 4 13.20 -28.03 11.97
C PRO A 4 13.40 -27.14 10.74
N HIS A 5 12.41 -27.12 9.86
CA HIS A 5 12.30 -26.17 8.76
C HIS A 5 12.16 -24.76 9.37
N THR A 6 13.26 -24.00 9.38
CA THR A 6 13.23 -22.58 9.73
C THR A 6 13.13 -21.80 8.42
N PRO A 7 12.01 -21.10 8.13
CA PRO A 7 12.06 -20.04 7.15
C PRO A 7 12.68 -18.80 7.82
N ASP A 8 14.02 -18.71 7.80
CA ASP A 8 14.70 -17.41 7.85
C ASP A 8 14.66 -16.83 6.44
N GLY A 9 13.54 -16.18 6.12
CA GLY A 9 13.44 -15.30 4.96
C GLY A 9 13.45 -13.87 5.49
N PRO A 10 14.25 -12.95 4.91
CA PRO A 10 14.34 -11.59 5.41
C PRO A 10 12.94 -11.01 5.48
N ALA A 11 12.58 -10.54 6.68
CA ALA A 11 11.35 -9.83 7.00
C ALA A 11 10.84 -9.17 5.72
N ALA A 12 9.74 -9.70 5.18
CA ALA A 12 9.17 -9.26 3.93
C ALA A 12 9.15 -7.74 3.97
N SER A 13 10.15 -7.14 3.32
CA SER A 13 10.04 -5.80 2.83
C SER A 13 8.92 -6.00 1.83
N THR A 14 7.69 -5.77 2.29
CA THR A 14 6.52 -5.64 1.46
C THR A 14 6.84 -4.43 0.61
N SER A 15 7.75 -4.63 -0.35
CA SER A 15 8.04 -3.66 -1.36
C SER A 15 6.67 -3.49 -1.97
N PRO A 16 6.06 -2.31 -1.88
CA PRO A 16 4.72 -2.08 -2.41
C PRO A 16 4.58 -2.47 -3.89
N GLY A 17 5.70 -2.78 -4.57
CA GLY A 17 5.88 -3.22 -5.94
C GLY A 17 4.88 -4.24 -6.53
N PRO A 18 4.66 -5.46 -6.00
CA PRO A 18 3.80 -6.42 -6.68
C PRO A 18 2.33 -6.00 -6.59
N MET A 19 1.91 -5.41 -5.46
CA MET A 19 0.55 -4.89 -5.31
C MET A 19 0.32 -3.62 -6.13
N ALA A 20 1.29 -2.69 -6.15
CA ALA A 20 1.22 -1.46 -6.94
C ALA A 20 1.21 -1.76 -8.44
N GLY A 21 1.94 -2.79 -8.89
CA GLY A 21 1.97 -3.20 -10.28
C GLY A 21 0.63 -3.74 -10.80
N VAL A 22 -0.10 -4.49 -9.97
CA VAL A 22 -1.46 -4.97 -10.27
C VAL A 22 -2.45 -3.81 -10.21
N LEU A 23 -2.37 -2.96 -9.17
CA LEU A 23 -3.22 -1.79 -9.06
C LEU A 23 -3.02 -0.84 -10.24
N ALA A 24 -1.80 -0.66 -10.76
CA ALA A 24 -1.53 0.22 -11.90
C ALA A 24 -2.35 -0.13 -13.16
N ASP A 25 -2.75 -1.40 -13.31
CA ASP A 25 -3.65 -1.86 -14.38
C ASP A 25 -5.13 -1.51 -14.10
N MET A 26 -5.46 -1.24 -12.83
CA MET A 26 -6.80 -0.93 -12.33
C MET A 26 -6.92 0.52 -11.82
N PRO A 27 -7.04 1.51 -12.73
CA PRO A 27 -6.97 2.91 -12.35
C PRO A 27 -8.12 3.39 -11.46
N GLU A 28 -9.27 2.75 -11.51
CA GLU A 28 -10.40 3.08 -10.65
C GLU A 28 -10.10 2.76 -9.17
N VAL A 29 -9.39 1.66 -8.91
CA VAL A 29 -9.10 1.17 -7.56
C VAL A 29 -8.09 2.07 -6.85
N TRP A 30 -6.94 2.37 -7.47
CA TRP A 30 -5.96 3.27 -6.84
C TRP A 30 -6.46 4.71 -6.76
N ARG A 31 -7.28 5.19 -7.71
CA ARG A 31 -7.90 6.51 -7.60
C ARG A 31 -8.81 6.59 -6.38
N ARG A 32 -9.64 5.57 -6.18
CA ARG A 32 -10.53 5.49 -5.03
C ARG A 32 -9.73 5.43 -3.72
N LEU A 33 -8.68 4.62 -3.66
CA LEU A 33 -7.77 4.54 -2.51
C LEU A 33 -7.15 5.90 -2.16
N LEU A 34 -6.71 6.68 -3.15
CA LEU A 34 -6.15 8.02 -2.91
C LEU A 34 -7.19 9.03 -2.40
N VAL A 35 -8.47 8.86 -2.74
CA VAL A 35 -9.58 9.71 -2.27
C VAL A 35 -10.07 9.29 -0.89
N GLU A 36 -10.16 7.98 -0.63
CA GLU A 36 -10.61 7.44 0.65
C GLU A 36 -9.53 7.61 1.72
N HIS A 37 -8.28 7.35 1.38
CA HIS A 37 -7.15 7.51 2.29
C HIS A 37 -6.59 8.91 2.11
N VAL A 38 -6.99 9.85 2.96
CA VAL A 38 -6.46 11.22 3.01
C VAL A 38 -5.85 11.53 4.38
N PRO A 39 -4.93 12.50 4.48
CA PRO A 39 -4.41 12.93 5.76
C PRO A 39 -5.49 13.67 6.55
N ASP A 40 -5.70 13.23 7.79
CA ASP A 40 -6.43 13.94 8.82
C ASP A 40 -5.59 15.10 9.39
N ARG A 41 -6.23 16.06 10.06
CA ARG A 41 -5.55 17.19 10.72
C ARG A 41 -4.48 16.77 11.73
N LEU A 42 -4.55 15.53 12.21
CA LEU A 42 -3.59 14.96 13.17
C LEU A 42 -2.45 14.18 12.49
N GLY A 43 -2.31 14.26 11.16
CA GLY A 43 -1.27 13.53 10.41
C GLY A 43 -1.51 12.01 10.36
N ARG A 44 -2.78 11.60 10.38
CA ARG A 44 -3.21 10.20 10.37
C ARG A 44 -4.16 9.94 9.21
N CYS A 45 -4.25 8.71 8.73
CA CYS A 45 -5.21 8.40 7.68
C CYS A 45 -6.65 8.39 8.26
N THR A 46 -7.59 9.03 7.56
CA THR A 46 -9.01 9.07 7.95
C THR A 46 -9.73 7.73 7.74
N ALA A 47 -9.37 6.99 6.69
CA ALA A 47 -9.98 5.71 6.34
C ALA A 47 -9.35 4.51 7.07
N CYS A 48 -8.03 4.50 7.23
CA CYS A 48 -7.36 3.43 7.99
C CYS A 48 -7.62 3.62 9.49
N ARG A 49 -8.60 2.89 10.02
CA ARG A 49 -8.76 2.66 11.45
C ARG A 49 -8.18 1.29 11.78
N ASN A 50 -7.16 1.24 12.65
CA ASN A 50 -6.70 -0.05 13.16
C ASN A 50 -7.78 -0.66 14.07
N VAL A 51 -7.61 -1.93 14.47
CA VAL A 51 -8.54 -2.66 15.36
C VAL A 51 -8.74 -1.97 16.71
N SER A 52 -7.79 -1.12 17.12
CA SER A 52 -7.83 -0.28 18.33
C SER A 52 -8.47 1.10 18.10
N GLY A 53 -9.02 1.38 16.91
CA GLY A 53 -9.64 2.67 16.56
C GLY A 53 -8.66 3.83 16.39
N SER A 54 -7.35 3.60 16.57
CA SER A 54 -6.34 4.64 16.34
C SER A 54 -6.06 4.73 14.84
N GLY A 55 -6.30 5.91 14.27
CA GLY A 55 -5.93 6.20 12.89
C GLY A 55 -4.45 5.89 12.66
N VAL A 56 -4.11 5.19 11.58
CA VAL A 56 -2.71 4.86 11.30
C VAL A 56 -1.94 6.12 10.90
N ARG A 57 -0.62 6.12 11.13
CA ARG A 57 0.25 7.23 10.72
C ARG A 57 0.17 7.43 9.20
N TRP A 58 -0.01 8.68 8.80
CA TRP A 58 0.06 9.08 7.40
C TRP A 58 1.52 9.36 6.99
N PRO A 59 1.96 8.98 5.77
CA PRO A 59 1.24 8.23 4.75
C PRO A 59 1.04 6.76 5.15
N CYS A 60 -0.17 6.24 4.96
CA CYS A 60 -0.46 4.84 5.26
C CYS A 60 0.00 3.93 4.11
N THR A 61 0.34 2.67 4.41
CA THR A 61 0.82 1.70 3.42
C THR A 61 -0.10 1.59 2.19
N LEU A 62 -1.42 1.62 2.39
CA LEU A 62 -2.40 1.57 1.30
C LEU A 62 -2.32 2.80 0.37
N GLN A 63 -2.13 3.99 0.94
CA GLN A 63 -1.93 5.20 0.13
C GLN A 63 -0.60 5.14 -0.62
N GLN A 64 0.45 4.62 0.01
CA GLN A 64 1.74 4.52 -0.66
C GLN A 64 1.67 3.57 -1.86
N ILE A 65 1.01 2.42 -1.70
CA ILE A 65 0.76 1.47 -2.80
C ILE A 65 -0.05 2.14 -3.91
N ALA A 66 -1.14 2.85 -3.58
CA ALA A 66 -1.98 3.54 -4.56
C ALA A 66 -1.22 4.67 -5.29
N SER A 67 -0.38 5.42 -4.57
CA SER A 67 0.48 6.45 -5.16
C SER A 67 1.50 5.85 -6.12
N GLN A 68 2.08 4.70 -5.80
CA GLN A 68 3.00 4.02 -6.70
C GLN A 68 2.29 3.43 -7.92
N ALA A 69 1.08 2.88 -7.73
CA ALA A 69 0.26 2.38 -8.83
C ALA A 69 -0.04 3.48 -9.86
N ARG A 70 -0.33 4.70 -9.40
CA ARG A 70 -0.49 5.87 -10.27
C ARG A 70 0.77 6.15 -11.08
N VAL A 71 1.93 6.25 -10.43
CA VAL A 71 3.21 6.53 -11.12
C VAL A 71 3.50 5.45 -12.15
N LEU A 72 3.30 4.17 -11.79
CA LEU A 72 3.48 3.05 -12.71
C LEU A 72 2.53 3.14 -13.90
N HIS A 73 1.27 3.50 -13.69
CA HIS A 73 0.30 3.70 -14.78
C HIS A 73 0.72 4.82 -15.72
N GLU A 74 1.16 5.97 -15.18
CA GLU A 74 1.67 7.11 -15.95
C GLU A 74 2.91 6.69 -16.76
N THR A 75 3.83 5.90 -16.18
CA THR A 75 5.01 5.39 -16.92
C THR A 75 4.69 4.33 -17.97
N ARG A 76 3.57 3.61 -17.85
CA ARG A 76 3.14 2.57 -18.82
C ARG A 76 2.33 3.15 -19.98
N GLY A 77 1.61 4.25 -19.75
CA GLY A 77 0.78 4.91 -20.76
C GLY A 77 1.54 5.88 -21.67
N ASP A 78 2.81 6.17 -21.37
CA ASP A 78 3.69 7.07 -22.14
C ASP A 78 4.54 6.31 -23.20
N GLY A 79 4.16 5.09 -23.56
CA GLY A 79 4.89 4.19 -24.47
C GLY A 79 4.16 3.87 -25.77
#